data_AF-A0A0P6XIN4-F1
#
_entry.id   AF-A0A0P6XIN4-F1
#
_cell.length_a   1.000
_cell.length_b   1.000
_cell.length_c   1.000
_cell.angle_alpha   90.00
_cell.angle_beta   90.00
_cell.angle_gamma   90.00
#
_symmetry.space_group_name_H-M   'P 1'
#
loop_
_entity.id
_entity.type
_entity.pdbx_description
1 polymer ?
#
loop_
_entity_poly.entity_id
_entity_poly.type
_entity_poly.pdbx_seq_one_letter_code
_entity_poly.pdbx_strand_id
1 'polypeptide(L)' 'MHSIPFGKADVKRVGQNVTAIATLVMTHCALAAANDLDNQGIEVEVIDLRTFAPPDMDTISTSIRKTHKVVI' A
#
# COMPACT_ATOMS: atom_id res chain seq x y z
N MET A 1 -15.49 -3.76 19.70
CA MET A 1 -14.01 -3.89 19.63
C MET A 1 -13.69 -4.61 18.33
N HIS A 2 -13.03 -3.95 17.37
CA HIS A 2 -12.63 -4.60 16.12
C HIS A 2 -11.16 -4.98 16.24
N SER A 3 -10.85 -6.27 16.07
CA SER A 3 -9.49 -6.79 16.08
C SER A 3 -8.86 -6.62 14.70
N ILE A 4 -7.61 -6.17 14.67
CA ILE A 4 -6.80 -6.16 13.46
C ILE A 4 -6.03 -7.49 13.40
N PRO A 5 -6.17 -8.29 12.34
CA PRO A 5 -5.44 -9.54 12.20
C PRO A 5 -3.94 -9.28 12.11
N PHE A 6 -3.15 -9.98 12.94
CA PHE A 6 -1.70 -9.94 12.90
C PHE A 6 -1.18 -10.62 11.62
N GLY A 7 -0.15 -10.04 11.01
CA GLY A 7 0.42 -10.55 9.75
C GLY A 7 -0.44 -10.28 8.52
N LYS A 8 -1.42 -9.36 8.61
CA LYS A 8 -2.28 -8.98 7.49
C LYS A 8 -2.20 -7.48 7.19
N ALA A 9 -1.77 -7.18 5.97
CA ALA A 9 -1.68 -5.83 5.45
C ALA A 9 -3.06 -5.32 5.05
N ASP A 10 -3.15 -4.02 4.78
CA ASP A 10 -4.36 -3.35 4.37
C ASP A 10 -4.12 -2.48 3.15
N VAL A 11 -4.87 -2.73 2.09
CA VAL A 11 -4.84 -1.91 0.88
C VAL A 11 -5.70 -0.68 1.14
N LYS A 12 -5.05 0.43 1.52
CA LYS A 12 -5.71 1.70 1.88
C LYS A 12 -6.29 2.43 0.67
N ARG A 13 -5.65 2.26 -0.49
CA ARG A 13 -6.06 2.85 -1.76
C ARG A 13 -5.71 1.87 -2.87
N VAL A 14 -6.66 1.61 -3.78
CA VAL A 14 -6.42 0.81 -4.99
C VAL A 14 -5.80 1.71 -6.06
N GLY A 15 -4.85 1.17 -6.80
CA GLY A 15 -4.27 1.80 -7.99
C GLY A 15 -3.65 0.76 -8.92
N GLN A 16 -3.15 1.20 -10.08
CA GLN A 16 -2.66 0.30 -11.12
C GLN A 16 -1.26 0.63 -11.66
N ASN A 17 -0.69 1.79 -11.34
CA ASN A 17 0.58 2.22 -11.93
C ASN A 17 1.81 1.92 -11.07
N VAL A 18 1.67 1.96 -9.74
CA VAL A 18 2.76 1.66 -8.78
C VAL A 18 2.16 1.26 -7.43
N THR A 19 2.84 0.36 -6.72
CA THR A 19 2.54 0.02 -5.33
C THR A 19 3.45 0.78 -4.38
N ALA A 20 2.88 1.55 -3.47
CA ALA A 20 3.56 2.15 -2.33
C ALA A 20 3.29 1.32 -1.07
N ILE A 21 4.34 0.76 -0.49
CA ILE A 21 4.25 -0.01 0.76
C ILE A 21 4.75 0.90 1.89
N ALA A 22 3.93 1.14 2.90
CA ALA A 22 4.28 2.06 3.98
C ALA A 22 3.86 1.53 5.34
N THR A 23 4.37 2.18 6.39
CA THR A 23 4.01 1.91 7.79
C THR A 23 3.88 3.21 8.56
N LEU A 24 3.05 3.19 9.61
CA LEU A 24 2.89 4.31 10.54
C LEU A 24 2.56 5.62 9.79
N VAL A 25 3.28 6.70 10.10
CA VAL A 25 3.10 8.03 9.51
C VAL A 25 3.30 8.01 7.99
N MET A 26 4.19 7.15 7.48
CA MET A 26 4.46 7.08 6.05
C MET A 26 3.25 6.61 5.24
N THR A 27 2.32 5.86 5.84
CA THR A 27 1.06 5.48 5.19
C THR A 27 0.24 6.72 4.83
N HIS A 28 0.20 7.71 5.72
CA HIS A 28 -0.52 8.97 5.47
C HIS A 28 0.20 9.82 4.41
N CYS A 29 1.54 9.87 4.45
CA CYS A 29 2.33 10.55 3.43
C CYS A 29 2.14 9.89 2.04
N ALA A 30 2.11 8.56 1.97
CA ALA A 30 1.87 7.82 0.73
C ALA A 30 0.46 8.08 0.18
N LEU A 31 -0.56 8.16 1.04
CA LEU A 31 -1.91 8.53 0.62
C LEU A 31 -2.00 9.97 0.10
N ALA A 32 -1.31 10.92 0.74
CA ALA A 32 -1.24 12.30 0.27
C ALA A 32 -0.56 12.38 -1.11
N ALA A 33 0.59 11.73 -1.28
CA ALA A 33 1.29 11.67 -2.55
C ALA A 33 0.45 10.97 -3.64
N ALA A 34 -0.28 9.91 -3.29
CA ALA A 34 -1.20 9.22 -4.20
C ALA A 34 -2.32 10.15 -4.69
N ASN A 35 -2.86 11.01 -3.82
CA ASN A 35 -3.87 12.00 -4.20
C ASN A 35 -3.30 13.07 -5.14
N ASP A 36 -2.08 13.54 -4.88
CA ASP A 36 -1.43 14.55 -5.73
C ASP A 36 -1.11 14.00 -7.13
N LEU A 37 -0.68 12.74 -7.20
CA LEU A 37 -0.34 12.03 -8.44
C LEU A 37 -1.56 11.64 -9.28
N ASP A 38 -2.73 11.50 -8.65
CA ASP A 38 -3.99 11.21 -9.33
C ASP A 38 -4.35 12.30 -10.37
N ASN A 39 -4.06 13.56 -10.03
CA ASN A 39 -4.25 14.71 -10.93
C ASN A 39 -3.36 14.65 -12.19
N GLN A 40 -2.32 13.82 -12.17
CA GLN A 40 -1.41 13.57 -13.28
C GLN A 40 -1.71 12.24 -13.99
N GLY A 41 -2.82 11.57 -13.63
CA GLY A 41 -3.21 10.27 -14.17
C GLY A 41 -2.35 9.10 -13.68
N ILE A 42 -1.68 9.26 -12.52
CA ILE A 42 -0.85 8.22 -11.91
C ILE A 42 -1.58 7.67 -10.69
N GLU A 43 -2.12 6.47 -10.84
CA GLU A 43 -2.82 5.74 -9.79
C GLU A 43 -1.85 4.91 -8.95
N VAL A 44 -1.66 5.35 -7.71
CA VAL A 44 -0.85 4.65 -6.71
C VAL A 44 -1.73 3.73 -5.86
N GLU A 45 -1.37 2.45 -5.81
CA GLU A 45 -1.88 1.51 -4.82
C GLU A 45 -1.10 1.68 -3.52
N VAL A 46 -1.79 2.00 -2.41
CA VAL A 46 -1.14 2.21 -1.11
C VAL A 46 -1.45 1.04 -0.19
N ILE A 47 -0.41 0.34 0.25
CA ILE A 47 -0.46 -0.76 1.21
C ILE A 47 0.11 -0.29 2.55
N ASP A 48 -0.70 -0.39 3.60
CA ASP A 48 -0.25 -0.32 4.98
C ASP A 48 0.12 -1.73 5.45
N LEU A 49 1.40 -1.98 5.76
CA LEU A 49 1.83 -3.32 6.16
C LEU A 49 1.16 -3.80 7.45
N ARG A 50 0.90 -2.88 8.40
CA ARG A 50 0.45 -3.14 9.78
C ARG A 50 1.38 -4.01 10.63
N THR A 51 1.89 -5.11 10.09
CA THR A 51 2.85 -6.04 10.70
C THR A 51 4.14 -6.06 9.88
N PHE A 52 5.25 -5.69 10.50
CA PHE A 52 6.55 -5.66 9.82
C PHE A 52 7.13 -7.08 9.62
N ALA A 53 6.95 -7.96 10.61
CA ALA A 53 7.51 -9.31 10.59
C ALA A 53 6.58 -10.33 11.29
N PRO A 54 6.16 -11.42 10.60
CA PRO A 54 6.30 -11.64 9.16
C PRO A 54 5.34 -10.71 8.37
N PRO A 55 5.78 -10.14 7.24
CA PRO A 55 4.91 -9.31 6.39
C PRO A 55 3.92 -10.17 5.59
N ASP A 56 2.80 -9.56 5.19
CA ASP A 56 1.76 -10.20 4.38
C ASP A 56 2.17 -10.30 2.90
N MET A 57 3.03 -11.27 2.60
CA MET A 57 3.61 -11.44 1.26
C MET A 57 2.57 -11.73 0.17
N ASP A 58 1.41 -12.30 0.52
CA ASP A 58 0.33 -12.56 -0.43
C ASP A 58 -0.27 -11.25 -0.95
N THR A 59 -0.59 -10.32 -0.06
CA THR A 59 -1.10 -8.98 -0.40
C THR A 59 -0.08 -8.19 -1.19
N ILE A 60 1.18 -8.18 -0.73
CA ILE A 60 2.28 -7.46 -1.40
C ILE A 60 2.50 -8.00 -2.82
N SER A 61 2.62 -9.32 -2.96
CA SER A 61 2.91 -9.93 -4.27
C SER A 61 1.75 -9.77 -5.24
N THR A 62 0.50 -9.85 -4.78
CA THR A 62 -0.69 -9.61 -5.61
C THR A 62 -0.69 -8.19 -6.17
N SER A 63 -0.40 -7.21 -5.31
CA SER A 63 -0.31 -5.79 -5.67
C SER A 63 0.83 -5.52 -6.65
N ILE A 64 2.03 -6.01 -6.38
CA ILE A 64 3.19 -5.82 -7.28
C ILE A 64 2.99 -6.51 -8.63
N ARG A 65 2.33 -7.68 -8.66
CA ARG A 65 1.97 -8.34 -9.94
C ARG A 65 1.04 -7.49 -10.79
N LYS A 66 0.16 -6.70 -10.16
CA LYS A 66 -0.76 -5.80 -10.86
C LYS A 66 -0.07 -4.53 -11.33
N THR A 67 0.76 -3.91 -10.49
CA THR A 67 1.34 -2.57 -10.77
C THR A 67 2.72 -2.60 -11.43
N HIS A 68 3.41 -3.75 -11.36
CA HIS A 68 4.76 -3.98 -11.87
C HIS A 68 5.86 -3.09 -11.28
N LYS A 69 5.56 -2.22 -10.31
CA LYS A 69 6.49 -1.25 -9.72
C LYS A 69 6.21 -1.13 -8.22
N VAL A 70 7.27 -0.95 -7.44
CA VAL A 70 7.15 -0.81 -5.98
C VAL A 70 8.06 0.29 -5.44
N VAL A 71 7.58 1.00 -4.41
CA VAL A 71 8.33 1.93 -3.57
C VAL A 71 8.00 1.65 -2.10
N ILE A 72 8.99 1.82 -1.21
CA ILE A 72 8.90 1.56 0.23
C ILE A 72 9.35 2.82 0.98
#